data_AF-A0A060CBL2-F1
#
_entry.id   AF-A0A060CBL2-F1
#
_cell.length_a   1.000
_cell.length_b   1.000
_cell.length_c   1.000
_cell.angle_alpha   90.00
_cell.angle_beta   90.00
_cell.angle_gamma   90.00
#
_symmetry.space_group_name_H-M   'P 1'
#
loop_
_entity.id
_entity.type
_entity.pdbx_description
1 polymer ?
#
loop_
_entity_poly.entity_id
_entity_poly.type
_entity_poly.pdbx_seq_one_letter_code
_entity_poly.pdbx_strand_id
1 'polypeptide(L)'
;TRATETLAEDGYTYDVDAHHAVAARAARESVVLLKNEGDVLPLDATRQRIGVIGEFARTPRYQGGGSSHITPTRLTSFLDALALRGIDVDFAPGFTLDDSPQDPALRRESQDVARRCDVVLLFLGLPDAAESEGFDRKSLDLPTKQV
;
A
#
# COMPACT_ATOMS: atom_id res chain seq x y z
N THR A 1 -14.22 -6.43 -23.08
CA THR A 1 -13.19 -7.50 -22.92
C THR A 1 -13.89 -8.85 -23.06
N ARG A 2 -13.21 -9.93 -23.44
CA ARG A 2 -13.86 -11.27 -23.55
C ARG A 2 -14.63 -11.66 -22.28
N ALA A 3 -14.16 -11.23 -21.10
CA ALA A 3 -14.88 -11.42 -19.83
C ALA A 3 -16.26 -10.75 -19.78
N THR A 4 -16.45 -9.59 -20.42
CA THR A 4 -17.75 -8.90 -20.49
C THR A 4 -18.72 -9.61 -21.44
N GLU A 5 -18.21 -10.26 -22.49
CA GLU A 5 -19.00 -11.04 -23.44
C GLU A 5 -19.46 -12.38 -22.81
N THR A 6 -18.60 -13.06 -22.05
CA THR A 6 -18.98 -14.32 -21.36
C THR A 6 -19.95 -14.11 -20.19
N LEU A 7 -19.91 -12.95 -19.51
CA LEU A 7 -20.91 -12.58 -18.51
C LEU A 7 -22.27 -12.18 -19.12
N ALA A 8 -22.33 -11.96 -20.43
CA ALA A 8 -23.56 -11.56 -21.13
C ALA A 8 -24.39 -12.77 -21.61
N GLU A 9 -23.82 -13.96 -21.65
CA GLU A 9 -24.57 -15.20 -21.87
C GLU A 9 -25.00 -15.77 -20.50
N ASP A 10 -26.30 -16.07 -20.36
CA ASP A 10 -26.97 -16.69 -19.21
C ASP A 10 -27.33 -15.84 -17.98
N GLY A 11 -27.43 -14.50 -18.08
CA GLY A 11 -28.05 -13.66 -17.04
C GLY A 11 -27.41 -13.76 -15.64
N TYR A 12 -26.26 -14.41 -15.55
CA TYR A 12 -25.54 -14.68 -14.33
C TYR A 12 -24.77 -13.43 -13.92
N THR A 13 -25.00 -13.00 -12.68
CA THR A 13 -24.21 -11.95 -12.04
C THR A 13 -23.48 -12.56 -10.85
N TYR A 14 -22.30 -12.01 -10.54
CA TYR A 14 -21.53 -12.43 -9.37
C TYR A 14 -21.70 -11.42 -8.23
N ASP A 15 -21.61 -11.91 -7.00
CA ASP A 15 -21.69 -11.07 -5.82
C ASP A 15 -20.34 -10.37 -5.56
N VAL A 16 -20.29 -9.09 -5.94
CA VAL A 16 -19.11 -8.23 -5.79
C VAL A 16 -18.68 -8.11 -4.33
N ASP A 17 -19.62 -7.99 -3.40
CA ASP A 17 -19.32 -7.80 -1.99
C ASP A 17 -18.82 -9.10 -1.35
N ALA A 18 -19.42 -10.24 -1.69
CA ALA A 18 -18.94 -11.54 -1.26
C ALA A 18 -17.52 -11.83 -1.76
N HIS A 19 -17.23 -11.56 -3.04
CA HIS A 19 -15.88 -11.72 -3.59
C HIS A 19 -14.87 -10.77 -2.95
N HIS A 20 -15.26 -9.51 -2.72
CA HIS A 20 -14.41 -8.55 -2.02
C HIS A 20 -14.11 -8.99 -0.58
N ALA A 21 -15.08 -9.57 0.13
CA ALA A 21 -14.87 -10.11 1.47
C ALA A 21 -13.88 -11.28 1.49
N VAL A 22 -13.94 -12.16 0.47
CA VAL A 22 -12.95 -13.24 0.29
C VAL A 22 -11.57 -12.67 0.01
N ALA A 23 -11.44 -11.70 -0.90
CA ALA A 23 -10.17 -11.02 -1.18
C ALA A 23 -9.59 -10.34 0.07
N ALA A 24 -10.41 -9.66 0.86
CA ALA A 24 -10.00 -9.03 2.12
C ALA A 24 -9.56 -10.03 3.19
N ARG A 25 -10.14 -11.24 3.19
CA ARG A 25 -9.67 -12.34 4.05
C ARG A 25 -8.31 -12.87 3.57
N ALA A 26 -8.18 -13.17 2.29
CA ALA A 26 -6.92 -13.64 1.71
C ALA A 26 -5.78 -12.63 1.94
N ALA A 27 -6.05 -11.33 1.77
CA ALA A 27 -5.08 -10.27 2.03
C ALA A 27 -4.61 -10.26 3.50
N ARG A 28 -5.53 -10.41 4.47
CA ARG A 28 -5.18 -10.49 5.91
C ARG A 28 -4.31 -11.71 6.24
N GLU A 29 -4.58 -12.84 5.58
CA GLU A 29 -3.82 -14.08 5.76
C GLU A 29 -2.48 -14.09 4.99
N SER A 30 -2.24 -13.12 4.10
CA SER A 30 -1.00 -13.00 3.31
C SER A 30 0.09 -12.15 3.96
N VAL A 31 -0.21 -11.48 5.08
CA VAL A 31 0.75 -10.61 5.78
C VAL A 31 1.62 -11.43 6.72
N VAL A 32 2.94 -11.22 6.66
CA VAL A 32 3.92 -11.88 7.54
C VAL A 32 4.56 -10.84 8.45
N LEU A 33 4.41 -11.01 9.77
CA LEU A 33 5.07 -10.18 10.78
C LEU A 33 6.51 -10.67 10.99
N LEU A 34 7.49 -9.94 10.46
CA LEU A 34 8.90 -10.33 10.54
C LEU A 34 9.58 -9.92 11.86
N LYS A 35 9.13 -8.82 12.47
CA LYS A 35 9.73 -8.25 13.66
C LYS A 35 8.68 -7.47 14.47
N ASN A 36 8.66 -7.67 15.79
CA ASN A 36 7.81 -6.91 16.73
C ASN A 36 8.54 -6.74 18.06
N GLU A 37 9.46 -5.77 18.14
CA GLU A 37 10.20 -5.49 19.37
C GLU A 37 9.40 -4.55 20.28
N GLY A 38 9.42 -4.82 21.59
CA GLY A 38 8.74 -3.98 22.58
C GLY A 38 7.22 -3.98 22.47
N ASP A 39 6.64 -5.02 21.85
CA ASP A 39 5.20 -5.15 21.60
C ASP A 39 4.60 -3.90 20.94
N VAL A 40 5.34 -3.29 20.00
CA VAL A 40 4.91 -2.08 19.30
C VAL A 40 3.61 -2.30 18.53
N LEU A 41 3.36 -3.51 18.02
CA LEU A 41 2.09 -3.93 17.43
C LEU A 41 1.33 -4.87 18.38
N PRO A 42 -0.02 -4.77 18.43
CA PRO A 42 -0.89 -3.87 17.65
C PRO A 42 -0.90 -2.42 18.17
N LEU A 43 -1.12 -1.45 17.27
CA LEU A 43 -1.23 -0.03 17.64
C LEU A 43 -2.54 0.27 18.38
N ASP A 44 -2.49 1.26 19.28
CA ASP A 44 -3.66 1.85 19.91
C ASP A 44 -3.88 3.27 19.39
N ALA A 45 -4.67 3.38 18.32
CA ALA A 45 -5.00 4.65 17.69
C ALA A 45 -5.79 5.62 18.60
N THR A 46 -6.30 5.18 19.75
CA THR A 46 -6.99 6.06 20.71
C THR A 46 -6.03 6.76 21.67
N ARG A 47 -4.78 6.27 21.78
CA ARG A 47 -3.79 6.75 22.74
C ARG A 47 -2.53 7.32 22.10
N GLN A 48 -2.33 7.07 20.81
CA GLN A 48 -1.10 7.40 20.09
C GLN A 48 -1.43 8.31 18.91
N ARG A 49 -0.62 9.35 18.72
CA ARG A 49 -0.61 10.12 17.49
C ARG A 49 0.18 9.37 16.43
N ILE A 50 -0.51 8.90 15.40
CA ILE A 50 0.07 8.08 14.33
C ILE A 50 0.51 8.97 13.17
N GLY A 51 1.78 8.83 12.77
CA GLY A 51 2.30 9.34 11.50
C GLY A 51 2.32 8.23 10.46
N VAL A 52 1.95 8.54 9.22
CA VAL A 52 2.05 7.62 8.07
C VAL A 52 3.03 8.22 7.08
N ILE A 53 4.10 7.48 6.77
CA ILE A 53 5.13 7.93 5.84
C ILE A 53 5.30 6.91 4.73
N GLY A 54 5.41 7.38 3.48
CA GLY A 54 5.65 6.54 2.31
C GLY A 54 4.47 6.55 1.34
N GLU A 55 4.78 6.78 0.06
CA GLU A 55 3.75 6.97 -0.98
C GLU A 55 2.86 5.74 -1.18
N PHE A 56 3.34 4.54 -0.85
CA PHE A 56 2.53 3.32 -0.93
C PHE A 56 1.29 3.32 -0.01
N ALA A 57 1.26 4.16 1.04
CA ALA A 57 0.08 4.29 1.88
C ALA A 57 -1.11 4.95 1.15
N ARG A 58 -0.81 5.87 0.22
CA ARG A 58 -1.78 6.55 -0.64
C ARG A 58 -1.97 5.83 -1.97
N THR A 59 -0.88 5.38 -2.58
CA THR A 59 -0.82 4.75 -3.89
C THR A 59 -0.35 3.30 -3.75
N PRO A 60 -1.27 2.36 -3.40
CA PRO A 60 -0.88 1.01 -3.00
C PRO A 60 -0.27 0.19 -4.16
N ARG A 61 0.75 -0.59 -3.85
CA ARG A 61 1.23 -1.71 -4.68
C ARG A 61 0.60 -3.00 -4.18
N TYR A 62 -0.35 -3.53 -4.93
CA TYR A 62 -1.16 -4.69 -4.52
C TYR A 62 -1.19 -5.81 -5.57
N GLN A 63 -0.62 -5.57 -6.75
CA GLN A 63 -0.48 -6.54 -7.84
C GLN A 63 0.77 -6.23 -8.65
N GLY A 64 1.17 -7.18 -9.50
CA GLY A 64 2.24 -6.97 -10.48
C GLY A 64 1.88 -5.94 -11.54
N GLY A 65 2.89 -5.52 -12.31
CA GLY A 65 2.73 -4.66 -13.48
C GLY A 65 2.48 -5.44 -14.78
N GLY A 66 2.49 -4.71 -15.90
CA GLY A 66 2.45 -5.30 -17.24
C GLY A 66 1.11 -5.89 -17.65
N SER A 67 1.15 -6.95 -18.46
CA SER A 67 -0.02 -7.60 -19.06
C SER A 67 -0.97 -8.27 -18.05
N SER A 68 -0.50 -8.48 -16.82
CA SER A 68 -1.28 -9.06 -15.72
C SER A 68 -2.05 -8.05 -14.89
N HIS A 69 -2.11 -6.78 -15.32
CA HIS A 69 -2.82 -5.74 -14.59
C HIS A 69 -4.34 -5.95 -14.63
N ILE A 70 -4.94 -6.22 -13.48
CA ILE A 70 -6.39 -6.41 -13.34
C ILE A 70 -7.01 -5.12 -12.83
N THR A 71 -8.06 -4.62 -13.48
CA THR A 71 -8.86 -3.51 -12.94
C THR A 71 -9.69 -4.01 -11.75
N PRO A 72 -9.44 -3.55 -10.51
CA PRO A 72 -10.16 -4.03 -9.35
C PRO A 72 -11.59 -3.48 -9.30
N THR A 73 -12.54 -4.29 -8.83
CA THR A 73 -13.93 -3.83 -8.61
C THR A 73 -14.03 -2.79 -7.49
N ARG A 74 -13.14 -2.88 -6.49
CA ARG A 74 -13.01 -1.92 -5.39
C ARG A 74 -11.55 -1.90 -4.93
N LEU A 75 -11.00 -0.70 -4.78
CA LEU A 75 -9.67 -0.48 -4.22
C LEU A 75 -9.79 0.56 -3.10
N THR A 76 -9.09 0.33 -2.00
CA THR A 76 -9.05 1.24 -0.84
C THR A 76 -7.59 1.38 -0.44
N SER A 77 -7.07 2.61 -0.46
CA SER A 77 -5.71 2.85 0.02
C SER A 77 -5.64 2.68 1.54
N PHE A 78 -4.43 2.63 2.10
CA PHE A 78 -4.29 2.57 3.55
C PHE A 78 -4.81 3.84 4.22
N LEU A 79 -4.56 5.01 3.63
CA LEU A 79 -5.08 6.29 4.12
C LEU A 79 -6.61 6.34 4.08
N ASP A 80 -7.24 5.89 2.99
CA ASP A 80 -8.71 5.81 2.91
C ASP A 80 -9.28 4.86 3.96
N ALA A 81 -8.61 3.72 4.19
CA ALA A 81 -9.02 2.74 5.19
C ALA A 81 -8.96 3.28 6.63
N LEU A 82 -8.01 4.17 6.94
CA LEU A 82 -7.94 4.89 8.21
C LEU A 82 -9.04 5.96 8.33
N ALA A 83 -9.24 6.75 7.28
CA ALA A 83 -10.28 7.78 7.25
C ALA A 83 -11.69 7.18 7.42
N LEU A 84 -11.99 6.05 6.76
CA LEU A 84 -13.25 5.32 6.92
C LEU A 84 -13.47 4.78 8.34
N ARG A 85 -12.40 4.64 9.13
CA ARG A 85 -12.44 4.23 10.54
C ARG A 85 -12.42 5.41 11.51
N GLY A 86 -12.39 6.65 11.00
CA GLY A 86 -12.28 7.86 11.81
C GLY A 86 -10.94 7.99 12.53
N ILE A 87 -9.87 7.43 11.96
CA ILE A 87 -8.52 7.53 12.51
C ILE A 87 -7.78 8.64 11.78
N ASP A 88 -7.56 9.76 12.46
CA ASP A 88 -6.77 10.87 11.95
C ASP A 88 -5.27 10.57 12.03
N VAL A 89 -4.55 10.85 10.94
CA VAL A 89 -3.11 10.63 10.86
C VAL A 89 -2.41 11.80 10.18
N ASP A 90 -1.16 12.01 10.56
CA ASP A 90 -0.26 12.91 9.86
C ASP A 90 0.43 12.15 8.73
N PHE A 91 0.21 12.55 7.48
CA PHE A 91 0.78 11.87 6.32
C PHE A 91 1.91 12.68 5.66
N ALA A 92 2.99 11.99 5.26
CA ALA A 92 3.99 12.50 4.34
C ALA A 92 4.35 11.44 3.28
N PRO A 93 4.46 11.79 1.99
CA PRO A 93 4.82 10.83 0.95
C PRO A 93 6.25 10.28 1.13
N GLY A 94 7.19 11.10 1.59
CA GLY A 94 8.59 10.75 1.84
C GLY A 94 9.45 10.51 0.60
N PHE A 95 8.92 9.88 -0.44
CA PHE A 95 9.61 9.60 -1.70
C PHE A 95 8.61 9.48 -2.85
N THR A 96 9.09 9.63 -4.08
CA THR A 96 8.33 9.36 -5.32
C THR A 96 8.47 7.90 -5.75
N LEU A 97 7.50 7.37 -6.49
CA LEU A 97 7.52 5.99 -7.00
C LEU A 97 8.22 5.81 -8.35
N ASP A 98 8.72 6.88 -8.95
CA ASP A 98 9.53 6.85 -10.17
C ASP A 98 11.03 6.71 -9.86
N ASP A 99 11.88 6.79 -10.88
CA ASP A 99 13.34 6.71 -10.73
C ASP A 99 14.01 8.06 -10.41
N SER A 100 13.22 9.11 -10.09
CA SER A 100 13.82 10.39 -9.71
C SER A 100 14.64 10.26 -8.41
N PRO A 101 15.75 11.01 -8.29
CA PRO A 101 16.53 11.08 -7.06
C PRO A 101 15.68 11.52 -5.87
N GLN A 102 16.15 11.22 -4.66
CA GLN A 102 15.44 11.64 -3.45
C GLN A 102 15.29 13.16 -3.39
N ASP A 103 14.05 13.63 -3.25
CA ASP A 103 13.76 15.03 -2.98
C ASP A 103 14.03 15.37 -1.50
N PRO A 104 14.94 16.32 -1.20
CA PRO A 104 15.19 16.78 0.15
C PRO A 104 13.97 17.40 0.84
N ALA A 105 13.03 17.98 0.09
CA ALA A 105 11.79 18.54 0.65
C ALA A 105 10.89 17.45 1.21
N LEU A 106 10.64 16.38 0.44
CA LEU A 106 9.85 15.23 0.89
C LEU A 106 10.48 14.56 2.11
N ARG A 107 11.82 14.47 2.13
CA ARG A 107 12.56 13.95 3.29
C ARG A 107 12.35 14.81 4.54
N ARG A 108 12.41 16.15 4.41
CA ARG A 108 12.19 17.06 5.53
C ARG A 108 10.76 16.95 6.07
N GLU A 109 9.77 16.92 5.17
CA GLU A 109 8.37 16.73 5.55
C GLU A 109 8.15 15.45 6.36
N SER A 110 8.73 14.33 5.92
CA SER A 110 8.71 13.06 6.66
C SER A 110 9.35 13.16 8.05
N GLN A 111 10.47 13.88 8.17
CA GLN A 111 11.11 14.10 9.47
C GLN A 111 10.22 14.93 10.40
N ASP A 112 9.51 15.91 9.86
CA ASP A 112 8.62 16.76 10.65
C ASP A 112 7.36 16.01 11.11
N VAL A 113 6.82 15.11 10.28
CA VAL A 113 5.78 14.15 10.70
C VAL A 113 6.32 13.21 11.79
N ALA A 114 7.48 12.60 11.58
CA ALA A 114 8.05 11.66 12.55
C ALA A 114 8.33 12.31 13.92
N ARG A 115 8.74 13.58 13.96
CA ARG A 115 9.02 14.31 15.21
C ARG A 115 7.79 14.64 16.04
N ARG A 116 6.60 14.69 15.44
CA ARG A 116 5.37 15.12 16.11
C ARG A 116 4.41 13.99 16.46
N CYS A 117 4.75 12.76 16.09
CA CYS A 117 3.95 11.56 16.27
C CYS A 117 4.60 10.62 17.30
N ASP A 118 3.78 9.87 18.03
CA ASP A 118 4.26 8.88 19.00
C ASP A 118 4.76 7.61 18.31
N VAL A 119 4.15 7.29 17.16
CA VAL A 119 4.50 6.14 16.33
C VAL A 119 4.41 6.50 14.85
N VAL A 120 5.29 5.91 14.04
CA VAL A 120 5.30 6.07 12.59
C VAL A 120 5.08 4.72 11.93
N LEU A 121 4.08 4.67 11.05
CA LEU A 121 3.88 3.61 10.07
C LEU A 121 4.60 3.98 8.78
N LEU A 122 5.72 3.33 8.51
CA LEU A 122 6.54 3.56 7.32
C LEU A 122 6.24 2.51 6.24
N PHE A 123 5.74 2.95 5.09
CA PHE A 123 5.39 2.11 3.94
C PHE A 123 6.50 2.17 2.90
N LEU A 124 7.34 1.13 2.88
CA LEU A 124 8.44 0.97 1.92
C LEU A 124 8.16 -0.21 0.98
N GLY A 125 8.87 -0.27 -0.13
CA GLY A 125 8.70 -1.35 -1.10
C GLY A 125 9.20 -1.00 -2.49
N LEU A 126 8.85 -1.86 -3.43
CA LEU A 126 9.32 -1.78 -4.80
C LEU A 126 8.26 -1.12 -5.70
N PRO A 127 8.62 -0.07 -6.46
CA PRO A 127 7.71 0.54 -7.42
C PRO A 127 7.49 -0.38 -8.63
N ASP A 128 6.53 -0.02 -9.49
CA ASP A 128 6.21 -0.82 -10.68
C ASP A 128 7.39 -1.04 -11.62
N ALA A 129 8.21 0.00 -11.80
CA ALA A 129 9.40 -0.07 -12.62
C ALA A 129 10.47 -1.04 -12.09
N ALA A 130 10.43 -1.43 -10.82
CA ALA A 130 11.41 -2.35 -10.23
C ALA A 130 11.04 -3.83 -10.43
N GLU A 131 9.77 -4.16 -10.68
CA GLU A 131 9.24 -5.54 -10.74
C GLU A 131 8.31 -5.77 -11.93
N SER A 132 8.57 -5.08 -13.04
CA SER A 132 7.75 -5.17 -14.25
C SER A 132 8.11 -6.38 -15.12
N GLU A 133 7.17 -6.70 -16.00
CA GLU A 133 7.26 -7.83 -16.93
C GLU A 133 8.49 -7.72 -17.87
N GLY A 134 9.15 -8.86 -18.11
CA GLY A 134 10.17 -8.98 -19.14
C GLY A 134 11.61 -8.70 -18.70
N PHE A 135 11.87 -8.52 -17.40
CA PHE A 135 13.24 -8.42 -16.89
C PHE A 135 13.38 -8.94 -15.46
N ASP A 136 14.58 -9.39 -15.13
CA ASP A 136 14.96 -9.75 -13.76
C ASP A 136 15.52 -8.55 -13.01
N ARG A 137 15.26 -8.51 -11.70
CA ARG A 137 15.91 -7.56 -10.80
C ARG A 137 17.41 -7.84 -10.67
N LYS A 138 18.19 -6.76 -10.59
CA LYS A 138 19.65 -6.82 -10.38
C LYS A 138 20.07 -6.76 -8.91
N SER A 139 19.15 -6.41 -8.01
CA SER A 139 19.36 -6.40 -6.56
C SER A 139 18.09 -6.77 -5.81
N LEU A 140 18.26 -7.37 -4.63
CA LEU A 140 17.20 -7.67 -3.68
C LEU A 140 16.85 -6.46 -2.78
N ASP A 141 17.70 -5.44 -2.76
CA ASP A 141 17.55 -4.26 -1.90
C ASP A 141 16.34 -3.41 -2.27
N LEU A 142 15.90 -2.60 -1.30
CA LEU A 142 14.98 -1.49 -1.55
C LEU A 142 15.67 -0.39 -2.38
N PRO A 143 14.92 0.44 -3.11
CA PRO A 143 15.47 1.62 -3.78
C PRO A 143 16.19 2.52 -2.78
N THR A 144 17.42 2.94 -3.09
CA THR A 144 18.30 3.64 -2.14
C THR A 144 17.69 4.91 -1.53
N LYS A 145 16.74 5.56 -2.22
CA LYS A 145 16.05 6.74 -1.68
C LYS A 145 15.13 6.45 -0.48
N GLN A 146 14.76 5.18 -0.28
CA GLN A 146 13.92 4.69 0.80
C GLN A 146 14.72 4.23 2.04
N VAL A 147 16.06 4.19 1.95
CA VAL A 147 16.98 3.77 3.03
C VAL A 147 17.70 5.00 3.59
#